data_AF-A0A3B9PWE7-F1
#
_entry.id   AF-A0A3B9PWE7-F1
#
_cell.length_a   1.000
_cell.length_b   1.000
_cell.length_c   1.000
_cell.angle_alpha   90.00
_cell.angle_beta   90.00
_cell.angle_gamma   90.00
#
_symmetry.space_group_name_H-M   'P 1'
#
loop_
_entity.id
_entity.type
_entity.pdbx_description
1 polymer ?
#
loop_
_entity_poly.entity_id
_entity_poly.type
_entity_poly.pdbx_seq_one_letter_code
_entity_poly.pdbx_strand_id
1 'polypeptide(L)'
;MSLGNRIGLRFAPDFDLAQLFKCAYGGFVVEWNSTTGATGSASGSSVGTLPGIQIGTTIEEFRFEKDSETIELERLETLYRSTLEPIYPTAVQHKTDGISIENSLGNTAGNMPKDDMKNTLENAVENLSMDAVGKTPRDSIGNIPEDDKRNTPGNTVGKTPGIVAGNSAGKPKALIPVFPGTNCEYDTAKAFERAGGIAEIAIIRNLTPEDVTNSIKEIAEKIRNSQIIILPGGFSGGDEPDGSGKFITSFFRNPVITEEVQRLLDQRDGLILGICNGFQALVKLGLVPFGHIRQATADSPTLTFNPLGRHHSGLIRTRIVSNKSPWLMDMEIGEIHTIPVSHGEGRFIANDELLKQLAANGQIAAQYVDLSGAPTMDVRFNPNSSSLAIEAVTSPDGRVLGKMGHCERTGKWLYKNVPGNKEQRLFENAVKYYGL
;
A
#
# COMPACT_ATOMS: atom_id res chain seq x y z
N MET A 1 -16.55 20.25 4.04
CA MET A 1 -16.59 20.29 2.57
C MET A 1 -15.22 20.64 1.99
N SER A 2 -14.71 21.86 2.23
CA SER A 2 -13.43 22.33 1.68
C SER A 2 -12.21 21.46 2.02
N LEU A 3 -11.96 21.16 3.31
CA LEU A 3 -10.83 20.31 3.70
C LEU A 3 -10.91 18.90 3.09
N GLY A 4 -12.09 18.28 3.12
CA GLY A 4 -12.29 16.91 2.65
C GLY A 4 -12.18 16.74 1.13
N ASN A 5 -12.65 17.72 0.36
CA ASN A 5 -12.62 17.69 -1.10
C ASN A 5 -11.43 18.45 -1.71
N ARG A 6 -10.60 19.10 -0.88
CA ARG A 6 -9.54 20.04 -1.30
C ARG A 6 -10.01 21.12 -2.27
N ILE A 7 -11.10 21.79 -1.92
CA ILE A 7 -11.67 22.90 -2.71
C ILE A 7 -11.65 24.20 -1.93
N GLY A 8 -11.39 25.31 -2.61
CA GLY A 8 -11.58 26.65 -2.06
C GLY A 8 -12.99 27.17 -2.19
N LEU A 9 -13.23 28.33 -1.58
CA LEU A 9 -14.51 29.03 -1.64
C LEU A 9 -14.28 30.53 -1.73
N ARG A 10 -14.82 31.14 -2.78
CA ARG A 10 -15.00 32.60 -2.84
C ARG A 10 -16.39 32.93 -2.33
N PHE A 11 -16.47 33.60 -1.18
CA PHE A 11 -17.74 34.01 -0.59
C PHE A 11 -18.46 35.04 -1.47
N ALA A 12 -19.79 34.98 -1.50
CA ALA A 12 -20.57 35.99 -2.22
C ALA A 12 -20.35 37.37 -1.60
N PRO A 13 -20.34 38.47 -2.40
CA PRO A 13 -20.05 39.81 -1.89
C PRO A 13 -20.96 40.25 -0.74
N ASP A 14 -22.22 39.86 -0.79
CA ASP A 14 -23.30 40.17 0.15
C ASP A 14 -23.47 39.11 1.26
N PHE A 15 -22.66 38.05 1.28
CA PHE A 15 -22.76 37.01 2.30
C PHE A 15 -22.17 37.50 3.64
N ASP A 16 -23.03 37.52 4.67
CA ASP A 16 -22.65 37.79 6.05
C ASP A 16 -21.91 36.59 6.66
N LEU A 17 -20.59 36.72 6.85
CA LEU A 17 -19.74 35.67 7.44
C LEU A 17 -20.19 35.26 8.84
N ALA A 18 -20.88 36.12 9.61
CA ALA A 18 -21.38 35.76 10.93
C ALA A 18 -22.42 34.62 10.87
N GLN A 19 -23.05 34.41 9.71
CA GLN A 19 -23.97 33.29 9.50
C GLN A 19 -23.28 31.92 9.61
N LEU A 20 -21.97 31.83 9.31
CA LEU A 20 -21.21 30.57 9.42
C LEU A 20 -21.08 30.07 10.86
N PHE A 21 -21.20 30.97 11.83
CA PHE A 21 -21.05 30.68 13.25
C PHE A 21 -22.39 30.53 13.98
N LYS A 22 -23.51 30.63 13.25
CA LYS A 22 -24.85 30.40 13.79
C LYS A 22 -25.22 28.92 13.67
N CYS A 23 -25.84 28.38 14.71
CA CYS A 23 -26.37 27.02 14.67
C CYS A 23 -27.52 26.94 13.64
N ALA A 24 -27.35 26.10 12.62
CA ALA A 24 -28.36 25.79 11.62
C ALA A 24 -28.70 24.30 11.67
N TYR A 25 -29.46 23.88 12.69
CA TYR A 25 -29.84 22.48 12.88
C TYR A 25 -30.64 21.95 11.69
N GLY A 26 -30.18 20.84 11.10
CA GLY A 26 -30.79 20.25 9.90
C GLY A 26 -30.46 20.99 8.59
N GLY A 27 -29.69 22.08 8.65
CA GLY A 27 -29.15 22.74 7.47
C GLY A 27 -28.03 21.91 6.84
N PHE A 28 -27.94 21.97 5.51
CA PHE A 28 -26.87 21.34 4.75
C PHE A 28 -26.37 22.31 3.67
N VAL A 29 -25.08 22.19 3.36
CA VAL A 29 -24.45 22.94 2.27
C VAL A 29 -24.44 22.07 1.02
N VAL A 30 -24.89 22.63 -0.10
CA VAL A 30 -24.93 21.95 -1.40
C VAL A 30 -23.96 22.65 -2.34
N GLU A 31 -23.10 21.87 -3.00
CA GLU A 31 -22.38 22.31 -4.19
C GLU A 31 -23.20 21.93 -5.43
N TRP A 32 -23.38 22.87 -6.34
CA TRP A 32 -24.18 22.71 -7.54
C TRP A 32 -23.49 23.33 -8.75
N ASN A 33 -23.61 22.69 -9.91
CA ASN A 33 -23.08 23.23 -11.15
C ASN A 33 -24.00 24.34 -11.69
N SER A 34 -23.46 25.53 -11.90
CA SER A 34 -24.22 26.71 -12.37
C SER A 34 -24.89 26.51 -13.75
N THR A 35 -24.49 25.51 -14.55
CA THR A 35 -25.07 25.27 -15.88
C THR A 35 -26.47 24.68 -15.86
N THR A 36 -26.95 24.15 -14.73
CA THR A 36 -28.25 23.46 -14.64
C THR A 36 -29.42 24.37 -14.20
N GLY A 37 -29.24 25.70 -14.19
CA GLY A 37 -30.35 26.67 -14.20
C GLY A 37 -31.01 27.06 -12.86
N ALA A 38 -30.51 26.59 -11.71
CA ALA A 38 -31.03 26.97 -10.40
C ALA A 38 -30.25 28.20 -9.89
N THR A 39 -30.59 29.38 -10.40
CA THR A 39 -30.23 30.63 -9.72
C THR A 39 -31.13 30.75 -8.50
N GLY A 40 -30.55 30.74 -7.31
CA GLY A 40 -31.26 31.10 -6.08
C GLY A 40 -31.70 32.56 -6.18
N SER A 41 -32.90 32.80 -6.73
CA SER A 41 -33.55 34.11 -6.63
C SER A 41 -34.01 34.27 -5.20
N ALA A 42 -33.66 35.40 -4.58
CA ALA A 42 -34.23 35.86 -3.32
C ALA A 42 -35.75 36.19 -3.42
N SER A 43 -36.40 35.90 -4.55
CA SER A 43 -37.85 36.03 -4.70
C SER A 43 -38.42 35.11 -5.78
N GLY A 44 -39.39 34.28 -5.38
CA GLY A 44 -40.49 33.81 -6.23
C GLY A 44 -40.17 32.94 -7.46
N SER A 45 -40.31 31.62 -7.28
CA SER A 45 -40.90 30.66 -8.23
C SER A 45 -40.41 30.62 -9.68
N SER A 46 -39.53 29.67 -9.97
CA SER A 46 -39.58 28.80 -11.16
C SER A 46 -38.82 27.50 -10.84
N VAL A 47 -39.14 26.41 -11.55
CA VAL A 47 -38.76 25.00 -11.30
C VAL A 47 -37.45 24.84 -10.49
N GLY A 48 -37.58 24.45 -9.22
CA GLY A 48 -36.48 23.92 -8.41
C GLY A 48 -35.66 24.93 -7.58
N THR A 49 -36.18 26.10 -7.20
CA THR A 49 -35.54 26.92 -6.15
C THR A 49 -35.62 26.22 -4.80
N LEU A 50 -34.57 25.51 -4.40
CA LEU A 50 -34.41 25.09 -3.01
C LEU A 50 -34.30 26.37 -2.16
N PRO A 51 -35.08 26.50 -1.07
CA PRO A 51 -34.88 27.60 -0.13
C PRO A 51 -33.45 27.49 0.43
N GLY A 52 -32.65 28.53 0.23
CA GLY A 52 -31.25 28.53 0.62
C GLY A 52 -30.62 29.91 0.49
N ILE A 53 -29.47 30.08 1.15
CA ILE A 53 -28.65 31.28 1.05
C ILE A 53 -27.46 30.92 0.18
N GLN A 54 -27.19 31.74 -0.85
CA GLN A 54 -25.97 31.57 -1.63
C GLN A 54 -24.77 31.96 -0.75
N ILE A 55 -23.94 30.99 -0.42
CA ILE A 55 -22.73 31.21 0.38
C ILE A 55 -21.60 31.78 -0.48
N GLY A 56 -21.46 31.28 -1.71
CA GLY A 56 -20.35 31.65 -2.60
C GLY A 56 -20.20 30.70 -3.78
N THR A 57 -19.02 30.73 -4.39
CA THR A 57 -18.63 29.90 -5.53
C THR A 57 -17.37 29.10 -5.17
N THR A 58 -17.39 27.80 -5.43
CA THR A 58 -16.21 26.96 -5.21
C THR A 58 -15.12 27.31 -6.22
N ILE A 59 -13.87 27.37 -5.76
CA ILE A 59 -12.69 27.70 -6.58
C ILE A 59 -11.67 26.57 -6.48
N GLU A 60 -10.76 26.49 -7.46
CA GLU A 60 -9.74 25.44 -7.51
C GLU A 60 -8.62 25.67 -6.50
N GLU A 61 -8.31 26.94 -6.23
CA GLU A 61 -7.28 27.31 -5.26
C GLU A 61 -7.70 26.91 -3.86
N PHE A 62 -6.79 26.32 -3.08
CA PHE A 62 -7.09 25.78 -1.76
C PHE A 62 -7.11 26.88 -0.67
N ARG A 63 -8.00 27.86 -0.86
CA ARG A 63 -8.14 29.04 0.00
C ARG A 63 -9.59 29.51 0.10
N PHE A 64 -9.86 30.32 1.11
CA PHE A 64 -11.09 31.09 1.22
C PHE A 64 -10.84 32.55 0.82
N GLU A 65 -11.76 33.14 0.06
CA GLU A 65 -11.70 34.53 -0.40
C GLU A 65 -12.97 35.30 -0.01
N LYS A 66 -12.83 36.47 0.61
CA LYS A 66 -13.92 37.45 0.80
C LYS A 66 -13.36 38.85 0.54
N ASP A 67 -13.96 39.57 -0.39
CA ASP A 67 -13.50 40.90 -0.81
C ASP A 67 -12.02 40.90 -1.19
N SER A 68 -11.15 41.61 -0.45
CA SER A 68 -9.69 41.60 -0.64
C SER A 68 -8.94 40.66 0.32
N GLU A 69 -9.65 39.94 1.18
CA GLU A 69 -9.06 39.07 2.20
C GLU A 69 -9.00 37.62 1.72
N THR A 70 -7.95 36.92 2.14
CA THR A 70 -7.71 35.51 1.79
C THR A 70 -7.22 34.72 2.99
N ILE A 71 -7.74 33.51 3.15
CA ILE A 71 -7.28 32.54 4.16
C ILE A 71 -6.83 31.27 3.44
N GLU A 72 -5.56 30.96 3.54
CA GLU A 72 -5.01 29.69 3.05
C GLU A 72 -5.57 28.52 3.87
N LEU A 73 -6.19 27.55 3.18
CA LEU A 73 -6.83 26.42 3.88
C LEU A 73 -5.83 25.43 4.44
N GLU A 74 -4.58 25.45 3.98
CA GLU A 74 -3.49 24.66 4.60
C GLU A 74 -3.29 25.04 6.06
N ARG A 75 -3.26 26.35 6.35
CA ARG A 75 -3.15 26.85 7.72
C ARG A 75 -4.35 26.44 8.57
N LEU A 76 -5.55 26.51 8.00
CA LEU A 76 -6.78 26.08 8.69
C LEU A 76 -6.77 24.58 8.96
N GLU A 77 -6.31 23.78 8.01
CA GLU A 77 -6.16 22.33 8.14
C GLU A 77 -5.18 21.98 9.27
N THR A 78 -4.02 22.65 9.33
CA THR A 78 -3.04 22.47 10.41
C THR A 78 -3.66 22.78 11.77
N LEU A 79 -4.35 23.92 11.90
CA LEU A 79 -5.01 24.30 13.15
C LEU A 79 -6.07 23.27 13.55
N TYR A 80 -6.94 22.87 12.62
CA TYR A 80 -7.99 21.87 12.84
C TYR A 80 -7.42 20.53 13.33
N ARG A 81 -6.32 20.06 12.72
CA ARG A 81 -5.66 18.81 13.11
C ARG A 81 -4.93 18.92 14.46
N SER A 82 -4.31 20.07 14.74
CA SER A 82 -3.50 20.29 15.95
C SER A 82 -4.28 20.09 17.26
N THR A 83 -5.61 20.25 17.23
CA THR A 83 -6.46 20.04 18.40
C THR A 83 -6.46 18.58 18.86
N LEU A 84 -6.36 17.63 17.92
CA LEU A 84 -6.38 16.20 18.21
C LEU A 84 -4.98 15.57 18.27
N GLU A 85 -3.96 16.20 17.71
CA GLU A 85 -2.60 15.66 17.63
C GLU A 85 -2.00 15.24 19.00
N PRO A 86 -2.22 15.96 20.12
CA PRO A 86 -1.73 15.51 21.43
C PRO A 86 -2.39 14.21 21.95
N ILE A 87 -3.58 13.87 21.43
CA ILE A 87 -4.39 12.72 21.86
C ILE A 87 -4.23 11.55 20.86
N TYR A 88 -4.28 11.87 19.57
CA TYR A 88 -4.18 10.97 18.43
C TYR A 88 -3.05 11.44 17.52
N PRO A 89 -1.79 11.15 17.87
CA PRO A 89 -0.66 11.58 17.05
C PRO A 89 -0.74 10.93 15.67
N THR A 90 -0.69 11.76 14.64
CA THR A 90 -0.67 11.38 13.23
C THR A 90 0.69 11.66 12.58
N ALA A 91 1.52 12.49 13.22
CA ALA A 91 2.89 12.74 12.83
C ALA A 91 3.88 11.97 13.72
N VAL A 92 4.95 11.47 13.12
CA VAL A 92 6.09 10.94 13.89
C VAL A 92 6.81 12.15 14.47
N GLN A 93 6.83 12.26 15.79
CA GLN A 93 7.74 13.18 16.43
C GLN A 93 9.16 12.67 16.17
N HIS A 94 9.90 13.35 15.30
CA HIS A 94 11.35 13.23 15.32
C HIS A 94 11.79 13.78 16.66
N LYS A 95 12.03 12.90 17.63
CA LYS A 95 12.84 13.28 18.76
C LYS A 95 14.21 13.66 18.19
N THR A 96 14.46 14.95 18.05
CA THR A 96 15.81 15.49 18.20
C THR A 96 16.17 15.36 19.67
N ASP A 97 16.27 14.12 20.16
CA ASP A 97 17.00 13.86 21.38
C ASP A 97 18.44 14.21 20.99
N GLY A 98 18.94 15.33 21.53
CA GLY A 98 20.35 15.66 21.45
C GLY A 98 21.13 14.47 21.97
N ILE A 99 21.67 13.66 21.07
CA ILE A 99 22.71 12.69 21.38
C ILE A 99 23.90 13.55 21.79
N SER A 100 24.04 13.77 23.10
CA SER A 100 25.31 14.18 23.67
C SER A 100 26.30 13.07 23.34
N ILE A 101 27.20 13.39 22.41
CA ILE A 101 28.33 12.55 22.01
C ILE A 101 29.32 12.50 23.17
N GLU A 102 28.99 11.82 24.27
CA GLU A 102 29.95 11.56 25.34
C GLU A 102 29.92 10.14 25.91
N ASN A 103 28.95 9.28 25.54
CA ASN A 103 28.85 7.93 26.15
C ASN A 103 29.01 6.73 25.19
N SER A 104 29.61 6.89 24.00
CA SER A 104 29.87 5.72 23.13
C SER A 104 31.17 5.74 22.32
N LEU A 105 32.14 6.62 22.63
CA LEU A 105 33.44 6.62 21.97
C LEU A 105 34.54 6.13 22.93
N GLY A 106 34.62 4.81 23.09
CA GLY A 106 35.88 4.17 23.40
C GLY A 106 36.79 4.22 22.16
N ASN A 107 37.90 4.95 22.28
CA ASN A 107 39.13 4.88 21.50
C ASN A 107 39.02 4.45 20.01
N THR A 108 39.11 5.44 19.11
CA THR A 108 40.19 5.52 18.10
C THR A 108 40.07 6.83 17.32
N ALA A 109 41.16 7.59 17.29
CA ALA A 109 41.26 8.88 16.62
C ALA A 109 41.54 8.71 15.12
N GLY A 110 40.96 9.60 14.31
CA GLY A 110 41.27 9.79 12.89
C GLY A 110 40.57 11.04 12.34
N ASN A 111 41.29 12.16 12.29
CA ASN A 111 40.88 13.53 11.97
C ASN A 111 39.99 13.72 10.71
N MET A 112 38.88 14.46 10.88
CA MET A 112 38.28 15.33 9.85
C MET A 112 37.68 16.58 10.55
N PRO A 113 37.82 17.81 10.02
CA PRO A 113 37.32 19.03 10.67
C PRO A 113 35.78 19.08 10.71
N LYS A 114 35.22 19.44 11.88
CA LYS A 114 33.78 19.43 12.17
C LYS A 114 32.95 20.53 11.48
N ASP A 115 33.58 21.47 10.81
CA ASP A 115 32.91 22.67 10.29
C ASP A 115 32.26 22.48 8.90
N ASP A 116 32.68 21.47 8.12
CA ASP A 116 32.10 21.20 6.78
C ASP A 116 30.79 20.40 6.81
N MET A 117 30.54 19.63 7.88
CA MET A 117 29.35 18.78 7.99
C MET A 117 28.11 19.57 8.40
N LYS A 118 28.27 20.69 9.11
CA LYS A 118 27.16 21.52 9.57
C LYS A 118 26.56 22.37 8.44
N ASN A 119 27.42 22.96 7.59
CA ASN A 119 26.99 23.75 6.43
C ASN A 119 26.32 22.91 5.34
N THR A 120 26.67 21.62 5.22
CA THR A 120 26.06 20.72 4.23
C THR A 120 24.64 20.29 4.63
N LEU A 121 24.36 20.21 5.94
CA LEU A 121 23.04 19.85 6.49
C LEU A 121 22.10 21.05 6.61
N GLU A 122 22.60 22.24 6.96
CA GLU A 122 21.77 23.46 7.02
C GLU A 122 21.28 23.88 5.62
N ASN A 123 22.12 23.75 4.58
CA ASN A 123 21.70 23.98 3.17
C ASN A 123 20.72 22.93 2.61
N ALA A 124 20.67 21.72 3.20
CA ALA A 124 19.71 20.69 2.78
C ALA A 124 18.31 20.93 3.37
N VAL A 125 18.21 21.66 4.49
CA VAL A 125 16.93 21.95 5.18
C VAL A 125 16.26 23.21 4.61
N GLU A 126 17.02 24.21 4.18
CA GLU A 126 16.43 25.42 3.53
C GLU A 126 15.87 25.14 2.13
N ASN A 127 16.36 24.12 1.42
CA ASN A 127 15.82 23.73 0.10
C ASN A 127 14.58 22.83 0.16
N LEU A 128 14.04 22.53 1.35
CA LEU A 128 12.86 21.68 1.55
C LEU A 128 11.57 22.47 1.84
N SER A 129 11.62 23.81 1.83
CA SER A 129 10.42 24.65 1.92
C SER A 129 10.25 25.48 0.67
N MET A 130 9.06 25.38 0.07
CA MET A 130 8.61 26.01 -1.18
C MET A 130 9.04 25.28 -2.45
N ASP A 131 8.27 24.24 -2.82
CA ASP A 131 7.74 24.05 -4.18
C ASP A 131 7.11 22.66 -4.31
N ALA A 132 5.79 22.58 -4.05
CA ALA A 132 4.98 21.44 -4.44
C ALA A 132 3.54 21.90 -4.73
N VAL A 133 3.39 22.91 -5.61
CA VAL A 133 2.09 23.27 -6.17
C VAL A 133 1.75 22.24 -7.27
N GLY A 134 1.18 21.11 -6.84
CA GLY A 134 0.60 20.11 -7.72
C GLY A 134 -0.90 20.35 -7.91
N LYS A 135 -1.35 20.39 -9.17
CA LYS A 135 -2.75 20.61 -9.60
C LYS A 135 -3.75 19.67 -8.91
N THR A 136 -4.95 20.18 -8.64
CA THR A 136 -6.04 19.45 -7.96
C THR A 136 -6.61 18.32 -8.85
N PRO A 137 -7.08 17.19 -8.28
CA PRO A 137 -7.58 16.03 -9.05
C PRO A 137 -8.96 16.20 -9.71
N ARG A 138 -9.35 17.43 -10.09
CA ARG A 138 -10.72 17.75 -10.53
C ARG A 138 -11.07 17.17 -11.91
N ASP A 139 -10.07 16.86 -12.74
CA ASP A 139 -10.28 16.35 -14.10
C ASP A 139 -10.61 14.86 -14.21
N SER A 140 -10.62 14.11 -13.10
CA SER A 140 -10.85 12.64 -13.12
C SER A 140 -12.25 12.17 -12.73
N ILE A 141 -13.20 13.08 -12.46
CA ILE A 141 -14.63 12.71 -12.43
C ILE A 141 -15.18 12.81 -13.86
N GLY A 142 -14.55 12.06 -14.77
CA GLY A 142 -15.10 11.80 -16.10
C GLY A 142 -16.31 10.88 -15.96
N ASN A 143 -17.31 11.10 -16.82
CA ASN A 143 -18.57 10.36 -16.92
C ASN A 143 -18.47 8.91 -16.46
N ILE A 144 -19.38 8.52 -15.56
CA ILE A 144 -19.67 7.11 -15.24
C ILE A 144 -19.95 6.41 -16.58
N PRO A 145 -19.10 5.48 -17.05
CA PRO A 145 -19.43 4.70 -18.24
C PRO A 145 -20.55 3.74 -17.86
N GLU A 146 -21.65 3.79 -18.61
CA GLU A 146 -22.62 2.69 -18.65
C GLU A 146 -21.92 1.39 -19.07
N ASP A 147 -22.23 0.35 -18.31
CA ASP A 147 -22.12 -1.09 -18.55
C ASP A 147 -21.18 -1.69 -19.62
N ASP A 148 -20.47 -2.72 -19.13
CA ASP A 148 -20.36 -4.07 -19.71
C ASP A 148 -20.15 -4.20 -21.23
N LYS A 149 -18.88 -4.27 -21.65
CA LYS A 149 -18.48 -5.08 -22.80
C LYS A 149 -17.14 -5.78 -22.56
N ARG A 150 -17.23 -7.08 -22.24
CA ARG A 150 -16.14 -8.04 -22.44
C ARG A 150 -16.06 -8.48 -23.90
N ASN A 151 -14.82 -8.79 -24.31
CA ASN A 151 -14.36 -9.63 -25.42
C ASN A 151 -14.44 -9.14 -26.88
N THR A 152 -13.27 -8.98 -27.50
CA THR A 152 -12.87 -9.72 -28.72
C THR A 152 -11.34 -9.64 -28.92
N PRO A 153 -10.63 -10.76 -29.26
CA PRO A 153 -9.19 -10.76 -29.49
C PRO A 153 -8.84 -10.61 -30.98
N GLY A 154 -7.74 -9.90 -31.28
CA GLY A 154 -7.22 -9.78 -32.65
C GLY A 154 -5.75 -9.33 -32.72
N ASN A 155 -4.94 -10.19 -33.35
CA ASN A 155 -3.62 -10.02 -33.99
C ASN A 155 -2.29 -10.03 -33.18
N THR A 156 -1.62 -11.20 -33.24
CA THR A 156 -0.31 -11.50 -33.92
C THR A 156 0.69 -10.33 -34.12
N VAL A 157 2.02 -10.40 -33.86
CA VAL A 157 3.08 -11.40 -34.16
C VAL A 157 4.33 -11.11 -33.29
N GLY A 158 5.11 -12.14 -32.92
CA GLY A 158 6.54 -12.01 -32.59
C GLY A 158 7.17 -13.26 -31.96
N LYS A 159 7.67 -14.20 -32.78
CA LYS A 159 8.30 -15.47 -32.36
C LYS A 159 9.81 -15.32 -32.03
N THR A 160 10.25 -15.89 -30.91
CA THR A 160 11.59 -16.52 -30.71
C THR A 160 11.51 -17.54 -29.54
N PRO A 161 12.44 -18.51 -29.37
CA PRO A 161 12.10 -19.93 -29.40
C PRO A 161 12.20 -20.68 -28.05
N GLY A 162 11.22 -21.56 -27.83
CA GLY A 162 11.44 -22.95 -27.44
C GLY A 162 11.68 -23.27 -25.96
N ILE A 163 10.61 -23.44 -25.19
CA ILE A 163 10.57 -24.40 -24.07
C ILE A 163 9.36 -25.32 -24.29
N VAL A 164 9.61 -26.60 -24.05
CA VAL A 164 8.76 -27.75 -24.44
C VAL A 164 7.42 -27.73 -23.72
N ALA A 165 6.35 -27.83 -24.50
CA ALA A 165 4.97 -27.92 -24.05
C ALA A 165 4.72 -29.18 -23.20
N GLY A 166 4.08 -28.98 -22.05
CA GLY A 166 3.46 -30.00 -21.22
C GLY A 166 1.98 -29.70 -20.97
N ASN A 167 1.15 -30.13 -21.92
CA ASN A 167 -0.26 -30.57 -21.81
C ASN A 167 -1.27 -29.90 -20.84
N SER A 168 -2.38 -29.46 -21.47
CA SER A 168 -3.72 -29.18 -20.93
C SER A 168 -3.81 -27.95 -20.01
N ALA A 169 -4.42 -26.87 -20.54
CA ALA A 169 -4.69 -25.62 -19.85
C ALA A 169 -5.70 -25.79 -18.71
N GLY A 170 -5.27 -26.44 -17.62
CA GLY A 170 -5.95 -26.42 -16.35
C GLY A 170 -5.73 -25.05 -15.69
N LYS A 171 -6.78 -24.53 -15.04
CA LYS A 171 -6.65 -23.30 -14.25
C LYS A 171 -5.62 -23.54 -13.14
N PRO A 172 -4.63 -22.64 -12.93
CA PRO A 172 -3.62 -22.83 -11.90
C PRO A 172 -4.28 -22.83 -10.52
N LYS A 173 -3.83 -23.74 -9.67
CA LYS A 173 -4.33 -23.90 -8.31
C LYS A 173 -3.41 -23.21 -7.31
N ALA A 174 -4.00 -22.38 -6.46
CA ALA A 174 -3.32 -21.70 -5.36
C ALA A 174 -3.76 -22.26 -4.01
N LEU A 175 -2.80 -22.74 -3.23
CA LEU A 175 -2.99 -23.08 -1.83
C LEU A 175 -2.93 -21.79 -0.99
N ILE A 176 -3.93 -21.61 -0.13
CA ILE A 176 -4.02 -20.53 0.86
C ILE A 176 -4.04 -21.16 2.25
N PRO A 177 -2.88 -21.33 2.91
CA PRO A 177 -2.82 -21.83 4.27
C PRO A 177 -3.38 -20.79 5.24
N VAL A 178 -4.29 -21.21 6.12
CA VAL A 178 -4.96 -20.36 7.11
C VAL A 178 -4.52 -20.78 8.50
N PHE A 179 -3.92 -19.84 9.21
CA PHE A 179 -3.50 -20.01 10.59
C PHE A 179 -4.55 -19.36 11.51
N PRO A 180 -4.70 -19.83 12.76
CA PRO A 180 -5.39 -19.07 13.79
C PRO A 180 -4.93 -17.59 13.81
N GLY A 181 -5.87 -16.67 13.55
CA GLY A 181 -5.63 -15.22 13.47
C GLY A 181 -5.42 -14.66 12.05
N THR A 182 -5.26 -15.51 11.03
CA THR A 182 -5.39 -15.10 9.63
C THR A 182 -6.80 -14.54 9.38
N ASN A 183 -6.93 -13.47 8.58
CA ASN A 183 -8.23 -12.80 8.36
C ASN A 183 -8.43 -12.19 6.96
N CYS A 184 -7.53 -12.44 6.01
CA CYS A 184 -7.61 -11.94 4.64
C CYS A 184 -7.74 -13.08 3.60
N GLU A 185 -7.95 -14.32 4.04
CA GLU A 185 -8.01 -15.52 3.21
C GLU A 185 -9.18 -15.51 2.22
N TYR A 186 -10.34 -15.00 2.63
CA TYR A 186 -11.51 -14.91 1.74
C TYR A 186 -11.34 -13.84 0.67
N ASP A 187 -10.74 -12.70 1.01
CA ASP A 187 -10.45 -11.65 0.03
C ASP A 187 -9.40 -12.12 -0.98
N THR A 188 -8.37 -12.81 -0.49
CA THR A 188 -7.34 -13.46 -1.32
C THR A 188 -7.94 -14.49 -2.27
N ALA A 189 -8.77 -15.40 -1.76
CA ALA A 189 -9.43 -16.42 -2.57
C ALA A 189 -10.33 -15.79 -3.64
N LYS A 190 -11.19 -14.84 -3.27
CA LYS A 190 -12.07 -14.12 -4.21
C LYS A 190 -11.29 -13.39 -5.29
N ALA A 191 -10.17 -12.75 -4.95
CA ALA A 191 -9.34 -12.04 -5.91
C ALA A 191 -8.69 -13.01 -6.90
N PHE A 192 -8.15 -14.13 -6.42
CA PHE A 192 -7.53 -15.14 -7.27
C PHE A 192 -8.53 -15.89 -8.17
N GLU A 193 -9.71 -16.23 -7.64
CA GLU A 193 -10.80 -16.84 -8.42
C GLU A 193 -11.34 -15.89 -9.49
N ARG A 194 -11.46 -14.59 -9.19
CA ARG A 194 -11.85 -13.56 -10.15
C ARG A 194 -10.87 -13.44 -11.30
N ALA A 195 -9.58 -13.61 -11.03
CA ALA A 195 -8.52 -13.68 -12.04
C ALA A 195 -8.55 -14.97 -12.88
N GLY A 196 -9.38 -15.95 -12.52
CA GLY A 196 -9.57 -17.20 -13.27
C GLY A 196 -8.83 -18.42 -12.71
N GLY A 197 -8.16 -18.28 -11.57
CA GLY A 197 -7.50 -19.39 -10.87
C GLY A 197 -8.45 -20.25 -10.03
N ILE A 198 -7.91 -21.29 -9.39
CA ILE A 198 -8.61 -22.12 -8.40
C ILE A 198 -7.98 -21.90 -7.03
N ALA A 199 -8.72 -21.31 -6.09
CA ALA A 199 -8.24 -21.14 -4.72
C ALA A 199 -8.58 -22.36 -3.86
N GLU A 200 -7.61 -22.84 -3.08
CA GLU A 200 -7.82 -23.85 -2.05
C GLU A 200 -7.42 -23.29 -0.68
N ILE A 201 -8.43 -22.95 0.13
CA ILE A 201 -8.24 -22.55 1.53
C ILE A 201 -8.01 -23.80 2.38
N ALA A 202 -6.91 -23.85 3.13
CA ALA A 202 -6.56 -24.98 3.99
C ALA A 202 -6.27 -24.53 5.43
N ILE A 203 -7.07 -25.01 6.37
CA ILE A 203 -6.98 -24.61 7.78
C ILE A 203 -5.90 -25.42 8.49
N ILE A 204 -4.98 -24.73 9.16
CA ILE A 204 -3.96 -25.34 10.01
C ILE A 204 -4.53 -25.49 11.42
N ARG A 205 -4.68 -26.74 11.84
CA ARG A 205 -5.14 -27.11 13.17
C ARG A 205 -3.94 -27.25 14.09
N ASN A 206 -4.02 -26.65 15.27
CA ASN A 206 -2.91 -26.60 16.23
C ASN A 206 -3.34 -26.78 17.69
N LEU A 207 -4.53 -27.34 17.95
CA LEU A 207 -5.02 -27.57 19.31
C LEU A 207 -4.26 -28.72 20.01
N THR A 208 -3.85 -29.74 19.27
CA THR A 208 -3.10 -30.89 19.79
C THR A 208 -1.85 -31.17 18.93
N PRO A 209 -0.83 -31.88 19.47
CA PRO A 209 0.32 -32.32 18.67
C PRO A 209 -0.06 -33.19 17.46
N GLU A 210 -1.13 -33.98 17.59
CA GLU A 210 -1.67 -34.79 16.50
C GLU A 210 -2.28 -33.91 15.41
N ASP A 211 -3.04 -32.87 15.79
CA ASP A 211 -3.58 -31.90 14.83
C ASP A 211 -2.48 -31.19 14.04
N VAL A 212 -1.40 -30.80 14.70
CA VAL A 212 -0.24 -30.18 14.03
C VAL A 212 0.38 -31.16 13.04
N THR A 213 0.59 -32.41 13.45
CA THR A 213 1.16 -33.46 12.61
C THR A 213 0.28 -33.74 11.38
N ASN A 214 -1.03 -33.81 11.58
CA ASN A 214 -2.00 -34.02 10.50
C ASN A 214 -2.06 -32.80 9.56
N SER A 215 -2.01 -31.58 10.10
CA SER A 215 -1.94 -30.35 9.31
C SER A 215 -0.66 -30.30 8.45
N ILE A 216 0.49 -30.72 8.99
CA ILE A 216 1.74 -30.80 8.21
C ILE A 216 1.57 -31.76 7.01
N LYS A 217 1.04 -32.96 7.24
CA LYS A 217 0.81 -33.95 6.17
C LYS A 217 -0.15 -33.43 5.10
N GLU A 218 -1.27 -32.86 5.53
CA GLU A 218 -2.31 -32.32 4.65
C GLU A 218 -1.79 -31.14 3.82
N ILE A 219 -1.09 -30.19 4.45
CA ILE A 219 -0.51 -29.03 3.74
C ILE A 219 0.58 -29.49 2.77
N ALA A 220 1.45 -30.43 3.15
CA ALA A 220 2.45 -30.98 2.24
C ALA A 220 1.82 -31.60 0.98
N GLU A 221 0.73 -32.35 1.14
CA GLU A 221 -0.03 -32.90 0.01
C GLU A 221 -0.66 -31.81 -0.86
N LYS A 222 -1.25 -30.79 -0.25
CA LYS A 222 -1.84 -29.67 -1.00
C LYS A 222 -0.78 -28.84 -1.74
N ILE A 223 0.42 -28.68 -1.18
CA ILE A 223 1.56 -28.04 -1.87
C ILE A 223 1.98 -28.88 -3.09
N ARG A 224 2.00 -30.22 -3.00
CA ARG A 224 2.28 -31.10 -4.15
C ARG A 224 1.25 -30.95 -5.28
N ASN A 225 0.01 -30.64 -4.93
CA ASN A 225 -1.10 -30.53 -5.86
C ASN A 225 -1.43 -29.08 -6.29
N SER A 226 -0.60 -28.10 -5.92
CA SER A 226 -0.80 -26.69 -6.26
C SER A 226 0.42 -26.12 -6.99
N GLN A 227 0.18 -25.12 -7.83
CA GLN A 227 1.23 -24.36 -8.54
C GLN A 227 1.64 -23.11 -7.75
N ILE A 228 0.75 -22.62 -6.90
CA ILE A 228 0.93 -21.36 -6.19
C ILE A 228 0.70 -21.56 -4.69
N ILE A 229 1.50 -20.88 -3.85
CA ILE A 229 1.20 -20.68 -2.43
C ILE A 229 0.93 -19.18 -2.22
N ILE A 230 -0.19 -18.83 -1.60
CA ILE A 230 -0.47 -17.46 -1.19
C ILE A 230 -0.61 -17.42 0.32
N LEU A 231 0.27 -16.66 0.99
CA LEU A 231 0.22 -16.38 2.41
C LEU A 231 -0.56 -15.07 2.63
N PRO A 232 -1.81 -15.15 3.11
CA PRO A 232 -2.68 -13.99 3.27
C PRO A 232 -2.27 -13.11 4.46
N GLY A 233 -2.85 -11.91 4.52
CA GLY A 233 -2.74 -11.02 5.68
C GLY A 233 -3.52 -11.49 6.91
N GLY A 234 -3.26 -10.84 8.04
CA GLY A 234 -3.92 -11.10 9.32
C GLY A 234 -2.97 -10.92 10.50
N PHE A 235 -3.28 -11.60 11.59
CA PHE A 235 -2.51 -11.60 12.84
C PHE A 235 -2.26 -13.05 13.26
N SER A 236 -1.51 -13.82 12.46
CA SER A 236 -1.27 -15.24 12.75
C SER A 236 -0.65 -15.42 14.15
N GLY A 237 -1.30 -16.23 15.00
CA GLY A 237 -0.91 -16.37 16.41
C GLY A 237 -1.09 -15.11 17.26
N GLY A 238 -1.92 -14.15 16.81
CA GLY A 238 -2.09 -12.84 17.45
C GLY A 238 -0.86 -11.93 17.31
N ASP A 239 0.09 -12.28 16.44
CA ASP A 239 1.43 -11.68 16.35
C ASP A 239 2.27 -11.80 17.65
N GLU A 240 1.89 -12.73 18.53
CA GLU A 240 2.55 -13.05 19.80
C GLU A 240 3.36 -14.37 19.69
N PRO A 241 4.33 -14.63 20.59
CA PRO A 241 4.84 -13.76 21.66
C PRO A 241 5.84 -12.69 21.22
N ASP A 242 6.36 -12.78 20.00
CA ASP A 242 7.56 -12.01 19.62
C ASP A 242 7.47 -11.45 18.17
N GLY A 243 6.29 -10.97 17.78
CA GLY A 243 6.07 -10.20 16.56
C GLY A 243 5.50 -10.98 15.37
N SER A 244 5.06 -10.22 14.37
CA SER A 244 4.18 -10.72 13.32
C SER A 244 4.80 -11.78 12.40
N GLY A 245 3.98 -12.72 11.92
CA GLY A 245 4.35 -13.75 10.93
C GLY A 245 5.17 -14.92 11.48
N LYS A 246 5.40 -14.98 12.81
CA LYS A 246 6.19 -16.05 13.45
C LYS A 246 5.52 -17.41 13.40
N PHE A 247 4.20 -17.50 13.57
CA PHE A 247 3.52 -18.78 13.52
C PHE A 247 3.63 -19.41 12.13
N ILE A 248 3.41 -18.61 11.07
CA ILE A 248 3.63 -19.03 9.68
C ILE A 248 5.08 -19.49 9.49
N THR A 249 6.05 -18.69 9.95
CA THR A 249 7.48 -19.00 9.84
C THR A 249 7.83 -20.35 10.48
N SER A 250 7.34 -20.59 11.70
CA SER A 250 7.61 -21.84 12.45
C SER A 250 7.07 -23.06 11.70
N PHE A 251 5.84 -22.98 11.20
CA PHE A 251 5.21 -24.06 10.45
C PHE A 251 5.96 -24.36 9.14
N PHE A 252 6.35 -23.32 8.40
CA PHE A 252 7.08 -23.46 7.13
C PHE A 252 8.53 -23.94 7.30
N ARG A 253 9.13 -23.78 8.49
CA ARG A 253 10.44 -24.36 8.85
C ARG A 253 10.38 -25.84 9.21
N ASN A 254 9.19 -26.44 9.29
CA ASN A 254 9.09 -27.89 9.41
C ASN A 254 9.76 -28.54 8.18
N PRO A 255 10.67 -29.54 8.35
CA PRO A 255 11.42 -30.12 7.25
C PRO A 255 10.55 -30.62 6.08
N VAL A 256 9.38 -31.20 6.38
CA VAL A 256 8.45 -31.70 5.36
C VAL A 256 7.90 -30.55 4.53
N ILE A 257 7.48 -29.45 5.17
CA ILE A 257 6.95 -28.28 4.48
C ILE A 257 8.05 -27.55 3.70
N THR A 258 9.23 -27.40 4.31
CA THR A 258 10.39 -26.79 3.67
C THR A 258 10.77 -27.54 2.39
N GLU A 259 10.81 -28.87 2.42
CA GLU A 259 11.12 -29.68 1.24
C GLU A 259 10.08 -29.49 0.12
N GLU A 260 8.79 -29.47 0.45
CA GLU A 260 7.75 -29.28 -0.57
C GLU A 260 7.73 -27.86 -1.16
N VAL A 261 8.07 -26.84 -0.36
CA VAL A 261 8.28 -25.47 -0.86
C VAL A 261 9.50 -25.41 -1.78
N GLN A 262 10.60 -26.08 -1.43
CA GLN A 262 11.78 -26.13 -2.30
C GLN A 262 11.47 -26.84 -3.62
N ARG A 263 10.77 -27.99 -3.58
CA ARG A 263 10.30 -28.68 -4.80
C ARG A 263 9.35 -27.83 -5.63
N LEU A 264 8.48 -27.04 -4.99
CA LEU A 264 7.61 -26.09 -5.67
C LEU A 264 8.43 -25.10 -6.51
N LEU A 265 9.41 -24.44 -5.89
CA LEU A 265 10.20 -23.38 -6.53
C LEU A 265 11.22 -23.95 -7.52
N ASP A 266 11.98 -24.99 -7.15
CA ASP A 266 13.12 -25.45 -7.96
C ASP A 266 12.72 -26.40 -9.08
N GLN A 267 11.64 -27.18 -8.90
CA GLN A 267 11.33 -28.30 -9.79
C GLN A 267 10.01 -28.15 -10.53
N ARG A 268 9.12 -27.27 -10.07
CA ARG A 268 7.75 -27.15 -10.59
C ARG A 268 7.38 -25.75 -11.04
N ASP A 269 8.36 -24.85 -11.06
CA ASP A 269 8.21 -23.46 -11.47
C ASP A 269 7.09 -22.70 -10.73
N GLY A 270 6.93 -23.02 -9.45
CA GLY A 270 5.85 -22.48 -8.65
C GLY A 270 6.04 -21.02 -8.26
N LEU A 271 4.92 -20.36 -7.95
CA LEU A 271 4.90 -18.97 -7.49
C LEU A 271 4.50 -18.89 -6.01
N ILE A 272 5.07 -17.93 -5.29
CA ILE A 272 4.69 -17.65 -3.89
C ILE A 272 4.39 -16.17 -3.71
N LEU A 273 3.25 -15.85 -3.10
CA LEU A 273 2.86 -14.48 -2.75
C LEU A 273 2.65 -14.37 -1.25
N GLY A 274 3.19 -13.33 -0.63
CA GLY A 274 2.92 -12.98 0.77
C GLY A 274 2.41 -11.55 0.88
N ILE A 275 1.23 -11.38 1.47
CA ILE A 275 0.59 -10.07 1.65
C ILE A 275 0.53 -9.75 3.15
N CYS A 276 1.01 -8.58 3.56
CA CYS A 276 1.02 -8.11 4.94
C CYS A 276 1.65 -9.15 5.90
N ASN A 277 0.85 -9.92 6.65
CA ASN A 277 1.35 -11.00 7.52
C ASN A 277 2.09 -12.10 6.77
N GLY A 278 1.68 -12.40 5.54
CA GLY A 278 2.42 -13.27 4.65
C GLY A 278 3.79 -12.71 4.27
N PHE A 279 3.90 -11.40 3.97
CA PHE A 279 5.19 -10.77 3.65
C PHE A 279 6.16 -10.85 4.84
N GLN A 280 5.67 -10.56 6.04
CA GLN A 280 6.43 -10.70 7.28
C GLN A 280 7.00 -12.12 7.44
N ALA A 281 6.19 -13.14 7.17
CA ALA A 281 6.64 -14.53 7.19
C ALA A 281 7.68 -14.83 6.10
N LEU A 282 7.46 -14.38 4.86
CA LEU A 282 8.40 -14.61 3.75
C LEU A 282 9.79 -14.00 4.02
N VAL A 283 9.84 -12.80 4.63
CA VAL A 283 11.09 -12.16 5.04
C VAL A 283 11.80 -12.99 6.12
N LYS A 284 11.07 -13.43 7.16
CA LYS A 284 11.64 -14.25 8.25
C LYS A 284 12.07 -15.65 7.82
N LEU A 285 11.44 -16.18 6.76
CA LEU A 285 11.83 -17.44 6.12
C LEU A 285 13.04 -17.27 5.21
N GLY A 286 13.38 -16.05 4.77
CA GLY A 286 14.42 -15.77 3.78
C GLY A 286 13.98 -16.00 2.33
N LEU A 287 12.74 -16.45 2.10
CA LEU A 287 12.16 -16.61 0.77
C LEU A 287 12.17 -15.29 -0.01
N VAL A 288 11.96 -14.17 0.68
CA VAL A 288 12.38 -12.85 0.19
C VAL A 288 13.41 -12.27 1.16
N PRO A 289 14.49 -11.65 0.67
CA PRO A 289 14.84 -11.47 -0.75
C PRO A 289 15.68 -12.60 -1.36
N PHE A 290 15.87 -13.75 -0.68
CA PHE A 290 16.90 -14.73 -1.10
C PHE A 290 16.38 -15.90 -1.95
N GLY A 291 15.07 -16.09 -2.06
CA GLY A 291 14.45 -17.12 -2.92
C GLY A 291 14.39 -18.53 -2.34
N HIS A 292 14.93 -18.76 -1.14
CA HIS A 292 14.91 -20.08 -0.48
C HIS A 292 14.76 -19.94 1.02
N ILE A 293 14.23 -20.98 1.68
CA ILE A 293 14.09 -20.99 3.12
C ILE A 293 15.48 -21.10 3.76
N ARG A 294 15.81 -20.18 4.68
CA ARG A 294 17.08 -20.16 5.41
C ARG A 294 16.91 -19.62 6.82
N GLN A 295 17.93 -19.87 7.65
CA GLN A 295 18.01 -19.25 8.97
C GLN A 295 18.33 -17.77 8.85
N ALA A 296 17.67 -16.97 9.68
CA ALA A 296 17.94 -15.55 9.80
C ALA A 296 19.30 -15.33 10.49
N THR A 297 20.04 -14.35 10.00
CA THR A 297 21.30 -13.85 10.54
C THR A 297 21.11 -12.41 11.04
N ALA A 298 22.11 -11.86 11.73
CA ALA A 298 22.06 -10.45 12.16
C ALA A 298 21.85 -9.46 10.99
N ASP A 299 22.37 -9.80 9.81
CA ASP A 299 22.23 -9.01 8.58
C ASP A 299 20.95 -9.29 7.77
N SER A 300 20.08 -10.17 8.26
CA SER A 300 18.83 -10.47 7.54
C SER A 300 17.86 -9.28 7.61
N PRO A 301 17.14 -8.98 6.52
CA PRO A 301 16.13 -7.95 6.56
C PRO A 301 14.98 -8.37 7.48
N THR A 302 14.22 -7.41 7.98
CA THR A 302 13.00 -7.68 8.73
C THR A 302 11.94 -6.62 8.46
N LEU A 303 10.70 -6.98 8.75
CA LEU A 303 9.61 -6.05 8.98
C LEU A 303 9.46 -5.85 10.49
N THR A 304 9.29 -4.62 10.95
CA THR A 304 9.19 -4.26 12.36
C THR A 304 8.17 -3.14 12.60
N PHE A 305 8.01 -2.71 13.84
CA PHE A 305 7.07 -1.69 14.27
C PHE A 305 7.15 -0.42 13.43
N ASN A 306 5.99 0.09 13.05
CA ASN A 306 5.86 1.42 12.48
C ASN A 306 6.39 2.45 13.51
N PRO A 307 7.05 3.54 13.09
CA PRO A 307 7.63 4.51 14.03
C PRO A 307 6.60 5.19 14.95
N LEU A 308 5.34 5.30 14.52
CA LEU A 308 4.25 5.82 15.33
C LEU A 308 3.86 4.89 16.50
N GLY A 309 4.38 3.66 16.54
CA GLY A 309 4.00 2.64 17.54
C GLY A 309 2.52 2.25 17.46
N ARG A 310 1.87 2.48 16.31
CA ARG A 310 0.43 2.26 16.10
C ARG A 310 0.17 1.56 14.78
N HIS A 311 -0.97 0.87 14.75
CA HIS A 311 -1.54 0.32 13.53
C HIS A 311 -1.97 1.44 12.58
N HIS A 312 -1.51 1.38 11.33
CA HIS A 312 -1.95 2.29 10.28
C HIS A 312 -2.95 1.58 9.37
N SER A 313 -4.11 2.20 9.16
CA SER A 313 -5.17 1.72 8.26
C SER A 313 -5.57 2.84 7.31
N GLY A 314 -5.39 2.64 6.01
CA GLY A 314 -5.64 3.69 5.02
C GLY A 314 -5.43 3.25 3.58
N LEU A 315 -5.63 4.17 2.65
CA LEU A 315 -5.30 4.01 1.24
C LEU A 315 -4.06 4.84 0.93
N ILE A 316 -3.02 4.20 0.43
CA ILE A 316 -1.71 4.82 0.21
C ILE A 316 -1.29 4.66 -1.25
N ARG A 317 -0.57 5.66 -1.77
CA ARG A 317 -0.01 5.63 -3.12
C ARG A 317 1.29 4.84 -3.14
N THR A 318 1.37 3.89 -4.06
CA THR A 318 2.59 3.14 -4.36
C THR A 318 2.90 3.23 -5.84
N ARG A 319 4.17 3.20 -6.20
CA ARG A 319 4.62 3.08 -7.60
C ARG A 319 5.27 1.73 -7.85
N ILE A 320 5.08 1.18 -9.04
CA ILE A 320 5.84 0.02 -9.52
C ILE A 320 7.25 0.48 -9.91
N VAL A 321 8.26 -0.22 -9.41
CA VAL A 321 9.69 0.09 -9.65
C VAL A 321 10.35 -0.98 -10.52
N SER A 322 9.85 -2.22 -10.42
CA SER A 322 10.33 -3.35 -11.20
C SER A 322 9.17 -4.23 -11.60
N ASN A 323 9.12 -4.61 -12.88
CA ASN A 323 8.15 -5.55 -13.44
C ASN A 323 8.81 -6.87 -13.87
N LYS A 324 10.01 -7.17 -13.34
CA LYS A 324 10.76 -8.41 -13.64
C LYS A 324 10.11 -9.68 -13.09
N SER A 325 9.19 -9.53 -12.14
CA SER A 325 8.48 -10.65 -11.50
C SER A 325 7.28 -11.09 -12.34
N PRO A 326 7.01 -12.40 -12.46
CA PRO A 326 5.76 -12.90 -13.03
C PRO A 326 4.51 -12.26 -12.43
N TRP A 327 4.54 -11.91 -11.13
CA TRP A 327 3.44 -11.22 -10.45
C TRP A 327 3.15 -9.82 -11.01
N LEU A 328 4.13 -9.18 -11.64
CA LEU A 328 4.09 -7.77 -12.05
C LEU A 328 4.23 -7.60 -13.58
N MET A 329 4.18 -8.69 -14.35
CA MET A 329 4.62 -8.70 -15.74
C MET A 329 3.81 -7.81 -16.70
N ASP A 330 2.53 -7.55 -16.41
CA ASP A 330 1.69 -6.64 -17.21
C ASP A 330 1.60 -5.22 -16.59
N MET A 331 2.50 -4.88 -15.65
CA MET A 331 2.57 -3.54 -15.06
C MET A 331 3.69 -2.71 -15.67
N GLU A 332 3.49 -1.40 -15.69
CA GLU A 332 4.48 -0.45 -16.20
C GLU A 332 5.35 0.12 -15.07
N ILE A 333 6.65 0.30 -15.34
CA ILE A 333 7.54 0.97 -14.39
C ILE A 333 7.08 2.43 -14.25
N GLY A 334 6.89 2.88 -13.01
CA GLY A 334 6.34 4.19 -12.69
C GLY A 334 4.82 4.21 -12.55
N GLU A 335 4.12 3.13 -12.86
CA GLU A 335 2.66 3.04 -12.68
C GLU A 335 2.29 3.22 -11.21
N ILE A 336 1.40 4.17 -10.92
CA ILE A 336 0.99 4.53 -9.56
C ILE A 336 -0.37 3.91 -9.25
N HIS A 337 -0.43 3.24 -8.10
CA HIS A 337 -1.62 2.62 -7.56
C HIS A 337 -1.96 3.18 -6.18
N THR A 338 -3.25 3.26 -5.85
CA THR A 338 -3.78 3.62 -4.54
C THR A 338 -4.28 2.35 -3.87
N ILE A 339 -3.49 1.78 -2.96
CA ILE A 339 -3.68 0.44 -2.39
C ILE A 339 -4.00 0.52 -0.90
N PRO A 340 -4.91 -0.33 -0.37
CA PRO A 340 -5.18 -0.41 1.06
C PRO A 340 -3.96 -0.91 1.83
N VAL A 341 -3.65 -0.30 2.97
CA VAL A 341 -2.65 -0.77 3.93
C VAL A 341 -3.30 -0.94 5.30
N SER A 342 -2.88 -1.93 6.06
CA SER A 342 -3.45 -2.25 7.38
C SER A 342 -2.42 -3.03 8.21
N HIS A 343 -1.51 -2.33 8.88
CA HIS A 343 -0.44 -2.98 9.65
C HIS A 343 0.09 -2.12 10.81
N GLY A 344 0.54 -2.79 11.88
CA GLY A 344 1.36 -2.20 12.95
C GLY A 344 2.87 -2.44 12.79
N GLU A 345 3.25 -3.49 12.07
CA GLU A 345 4.64 -3.94 11.88
C GLU A 345 5.01 -4.02 10.39
N GLY A 346 4.87 -2.91 9.66
CA GLY A 346 5.11 -2.88 8.21
C GLY A 346 6.45 -2.30 7.79
N ARG A 347 7.31 -1.91 8.74
CA ARG A 347 8.54 -1.18 8.45
C ARG A 347 9.63 -2.12 7.96
N PHE A 348 9.91 -2.09 6.66
CA PHE A 348 11.02 -2.86 6.08
C PHE A 348 12.36 -2.20 6.41
N ILE A 349 13.26 -2.95 7.05
CA ILE A 349 14.62 -2.55 7.36
C ILE A 349 15.61 -3.61 6.89
N ALA A 350 16.77 -3.14 6.44
CA ALA A 350 17.91 -3.95 6.00
C ALA A 350 19.18 -3.09 6.12
N ASN A 351 20.36 -3.72 6.12
CA ASN A 351 21.62 -2.99 6.05
C ASN A 351 21.82 -2.35 4.66
N ASP A 352 22.66 -1.31 4.59
CA ASP A 352 22.85 -0.52 3.38
C ASP A 352 23.36 -1.34 2.19
N GLU A 353 24.21 -2.34 2.48
CA GLU A 353 24.76 -3.22 1.45
C GLU A 353 23.66 -4.06 0.79
N LEU A 354 22.79 -4.68 1.59
CA LEU A 354 21.65 -5.42 1.07
C LEU A 354 20.69 -4.49 0.34
N LEU A 355 20.40 -3.29 0.85
CA LEU A 355 19.53 -2.33 0.16
C LEU A 355 20.05 -1.96 -1.23
N LYS A 356 21.36 -1.71 -1.36
CA LYS A 356 22.01 -1.45 -2.66
C LYS A 356 21.90 -2.64 -3.59
N GLN A 357 22.11 -3.85 -3.08
CA GLN A 357 21.97 -5.09 -3.87
C GLN A 357 20.55 -5.29 -4.37
N LEU A 358 19.54 -5.08 -3.51
CA LEU A 358 18.13 -5.19 -3.90
C LEU A 358 17.76 -4.19 -5.00
N ALA A 359 18.23 -2.95 -4.88
CA ALA A 359 18.02 -1.93 -5.90
C ALA A 359 18.70 -2.30 -7.22
N ALA A 360 19.98 -2.69 -7.19
CA ALA A 360 20.75 -3.06 -8.38
C ALA A 360 20.16 -4.28 -9.12
N ASN A 361 19.69 -5.28 -8.38
CA ASN A 361 19.07 -6.47 -8.95
C ASN A 361 17.66 -6.19 -9.49
N GLY A 362 17.03 -5.08 -9.11
CA GLY A 362 15.63 -4.79 -9.42
C GLY A 362 14.66 -5.64 -8.60
N GLN A 363 15.05 -6.01 -7.37
CA GLN A 363 14.20 -6.76 -6.43
C GLN A 363 13.27 -5.86 -5.62
N ILE A 364 13.48 -4.54 -5.63
CA ILE A 364 12.50 -3.57 -5.12
C ILE A 364 11.37 -3.49 -6.15
N ALA A 365 10.23 -4.11 -5.83
CA ALA A 365 9.10 -4.22 -6.74
C ALA A 365 8.22 -2.96 -6.71
N ALA A 366 7.97 -2.41 -5.52
CA ALA A 366 7.15 -1.22 -5.35
C ALA A 366 7.63 -0.33 -4.20
N GLN A 367 7.33 0.96 -4.31
CA GLN A 367 7.67 1.97 -3.31
C GLN A 367 6.48 2.84 -2.93
N TYR A 368 6.42 3.28 -1.67
CA TYR A 368 5.52 4.35 -1.21
C TYR A 368 5.91 5.68 -1.84
N VAL A 369 4.92 6.45 -2.32
CA VAL A 369 5.15 7.72 -3.01
C VAL A 369 4.26 8.84 -2.50
N ASP A 370 4.76 10.07 -2.60
CA ASP A 370 4.01 11.28 -2.31
C ASP A 370 2.99 11.63 -3.42
N LEU A 371 2.42 12.83 -3.32
CA LEU A 371 1.44 13.30 -4.30
C LEU A 371 2.04 13.56 -5.70
N SER A 372 3.34 13.85 -5.80
CA SER A 372 4.06 14.00 -7.06
C SER A 372 4.40 12.67 -7.72
N GLY A 373 4.32 11.56 -6.96
CA GLY A 373 4.73 10.23 -7.42
C GLY A 373 6.20 9.91 -7.13
N ALA A 374 6.90 10.77 -6.39
CA ALA A 374 8.26 10.52 -5.94
C ALA A 374 8.29 9.65 -4.68
N PRO A 375 9.24 8.70 -4.55
CA PRO A 375 9.46 7.97 -3.31
C PRO A 375 9.70 8.93 -2.14
N THR A 376 9.10 8.65 -1.00
CA THR A 376 9.15 9.58 0.13
C THR A 376 9.32 8.88 1.47
N MET A 377 10.00 9.57 2.39
CA MET A 377 10.11 9.18 3.80
C MET A 377 9.12 9.93 4.69
N ASP A 378 8.30 10.81 4.11
CA ASP A 378 7.21 11.48 4.80
C ASP A 378 6.17 10.45 5.25
N VAL A 379 5.93 10.37 6.56
CA VAL A 379 5.03 9.39 7.17
C VAL A 379 3.58 9.51 6.69
N ARG A 380 3.16 10.67 6.16
CA ARG A 380 1.83 10.86 5.57
C ARG A 380 1.60 9.97 4.35
N PHE A 381 2.67 9.61 3.65
CA PHE A 381 2.64 8.83 2.41
C PHE A 381 3.41 7.51 2.52
N ASN A 382 4.39 7.42 3.41
CA ASN A 382 5.13 6.23 3.80
C ASN A 382 4.85 5.91 5.29
N PRO A 383 3.71 5.30 5.60
CA PRO A 383 3.17 5.23 6.97
C PRO A 383 4.00 4.39 7.95
N ASN A 384 4.93 3.58 7.44
CA ASN A 384 5.81 2.75 8.24
C ASN A 384 7.28 3.18 8.17
N SER A 385 7.62 4.22 7.39
CA SER A 385 9.00 4.69 7.19
C SER A 385 9.96 3.55 6.80
N SER A 386 9.53 2.68 5.90
CA SER A 386 10.37 1.62 5.34
C SER A 386 11.58 2.21 4.61
N SER A 387 12.73 1.56 4.73
CA SER A 387 13.98 1.96 4.06
C SER A 387 13.75 2.07 2.55
N LEU A 388 14.30 3.13 1.93
CA LEU A 388 14.10 3.45 0.51
C LEU A 388 12.62 3.51 0.09
N ALA A 389 11.71 3.81 1.02
CA ALA A 389 10.27 3.76 0.81
C ALA A 389 9.76 2.41 0.27
N ILE A 390 10.44 1.29 0.56
CA ILE A 390 10.09 -0.04 0.05
C ILE A 390 8.70 -0.47 0.55
N GLU A 391 7.84 -0.87 -0.39
CA GLU A 391 6.52 -1.46 -0.10
C GLU A 391 6.46 -2.95 -0.47
N ALA A 392 7.20 -3.36 -1.51
CA ALA A 392 7.23 -4.74 -1.98
C ALA A 392 8.63 -5.15 -2.45
N VAL A 393 8.99 -6.41 -2.20
CA VAL A 393 10.29 -7.01 -2.57
C VAL A 393 10.08 -8.41 -3.17
N THR A 394 10.93 -8.80 -4.11
CA THR A 394 10.91 -10.13 -4.74
C THR A 394 12.12 -10.99 -4.37
N SER A 395 12.02 -12.31 -4.59
CA SER A 395 13.17 -13.20 -4.76
C SER A 395 14.04 -12.78 -5.97
N PRO A 396 15.28 -13.27 -6.09
CA PRO A 396 16.18 -12.89 -7.19
C PRO A 396 15.64 -13.29 -8.57
N ASP A 397 14.88 -14.39 -8.64
CA ASP A 397 14.22 -14.88 -9.85
C ASP A 397 12.80 -14.30 -10.06
N GLY A 398 12.32 -13.47 -9.12
CA GLY A 398 11.01 -12.84 -9.19
C GLY A 398 9.81 -13.72 -8.84
N ARG A 399 9.96 -15.03 -8.63
CA ARG A 399 8.82 -15.97 -8.43
C ARG A 399 8.18 -15.88 -7.05
N VAL A 400 8.92 -15.41 -6.05
CA VAL A 400 8.40 -15.05 -4.73
C VAL A 400 8.22 -13.53 -4.64
N LEU A 401 7.02 -13.07 -4.30
CA LEU A 401 6.72 -11.65 -4.05
C LEU A 401 6.19 -11.47 -2.62
N GLY A 402 6.77 -10.53 -1.89
CA GLY A 402 6.26 -10.06 -0.61
C GLY A 402 5.86 -8.59 -0.67
N LYS A 403 4.68 -8.22 -0.15
CA LYS A 403 4.21 -6.83 -0.12
C LYS A 403 3.34 -6.50 1.09
N MET A 404 3.31 -5.23 1.51
CA MET A 404 2.49 -4.78 2.65
C MET A 404 1.08 -4.32 2.26
N GLY A 405 0.92 -3.78 1.06
CA GLY A 405 -0.35 -3.33 0.51
C GLY A 405 -1.26 -4.49 0.15
N HIS A 406 -2.53 -4.37 0.51
CA HIS A 406 -3.56 -5.36 0.31
C HIS A 406 -4.24 -5.22 -1.05
N CYS A 407 -3.59 -5.71 -2.12
CA CYS A 407 -4.16 -5.74 -3.47
C CYS A 407 -5.36 -6.69 -3.60
N GLU A 408 -5.54 -7.62 -2.67
CA GLU A 408 -6.69 -8.51 -2.58
C GLU A 408 -7.95 -7.83 -2.04
N ARG A 409 -7.80 -6.72 -1.28
CA ARG A 409 -8.92 -5.94 -0.74
C ARG A 409 -9.57 -5.08 -1.83
N THR A 410 -10.07 -5.73 -2.87
CA THR A 410 -10.62 -5.12 -4.09
C THR A 410 -11.99 -5.74 -4.41
N GLY A 411 -12.89 -4.93 -4.96
CA GLY A 411 -14.24 -5.38 -5.24
C GLY A 411 -15.12 -4.31 -5.87
N LYS A 412 -16.22 -4.74 -6.49
CA LYS A 412 -17.22 -3.86 -7.08
C LYS A 412 -17.74 -2.93 -5.98
N TRP A 413 -17.56 -1.62 -6.19
CA TRP A 413 -18.03 -0.53 -5.30
C TRP A 413 -17.16 -0.17 -4.09
N LEU A 414 -15.97 -0.74 -3.94
CA LEU A 414 -15.03 -0.27 -2.92
C LEU A 414 -14.34 1.04 -3.36
N TYR A 415 -14.08 1.92 -2.39
CA TYR A 415 -13.25 3.13 -2.54
C TYR A 415 -13.67 4.09 -3.67
N LYS A 416 -14.95 4.12 -4.04
CA LYS A 416 -15.49 4.95 -5.14
C LYS A 416 -15.11 6.43 -5.06
N ASN A 417 -15.06 6.95 -3.84
CA ASN A 417 -14.78 8.36 -3.55
C ASN A 417 -13.28 8.66 -3.43
N VAL A 418 -12.40 7.68 -3.67
CA VAL A 418 -10.96 7.86 -3.59
C VAL A 418 -10.40 7.84 -5.01
N PRO A 419 -9.70 8.88 -5.48
CA PRO A 419 -9.13 8.90 -6.82
C PRO A 419 -7.94 7.93 -6.99
N GLY A 420 -7.49 7.75 -8.23
CA GLY A 420 -6.33 6.94 -8.59
C GLY A 420 -6.65 5.47 -8.87
N ASN A 421 -5.74 4.81 -9.60
CA ASN A 421 -5.86 3.40 -9.97
C ASN A 421 -5.82 2.50 -8.72
N LYS A 422 -6.84 1.67 -8.46
CA LYS A 422 -6.83 0.67 -7.36
C LYS A 422 -6.46 -0.73 -7.83
N GLU A 423 -6.41 -0.96 -9.14
CA GLU A 423 -6.30 -2.27 -9.75
C GLU A 423 -4.83 -2.63 -9.93
N GLN A 424 -4.27 -3.38 -8.98
CA GLN A 424 -2.95 -3.97 -9.08
C GLN A 424 -3.10 -5.45 -9.46
N ARG A 425 -3.01 -5.74 -10.76
CA ARG A 425 -3.32 -7.02 -11.45
C ARG A 425 -2.39 -8.21 -11.13
N LEU A 426 -2.01 -8.43 -9.86
CA LEU A 426 -1.09 -9.50 -9.46
C LEU A 426 -1.66 -10.89 -9.74
N PHE A 427 -2.94 -11.09 -9.43
CA PHE A 427 -3.58 -12.39 -9.52
C PHE A 427 -3.81 -12.79 -10.98
N GLU A 428 -4.21 -11.82 -11.83
CA GLU A 428 -4.34 -12.00 -13.28
C GLU A 428 -3.00 -12.36 -13.91
N ASN A 429 -1.93 -11.67 -13.53
CA ASN A 429 -0.57 -11.97 -14.00
C ASN A 429 -0.12 -13.38 -13.60
N ALA A 430 -0.41 -13.80 -12.35
CA ALA A 430 -0.08 -15.14 -11.89
C ALA A 430 -0.86 -16.23 -12.64
N VAL A 431 -2.13 -16.00 -12.96
CA VAL A 431 -2.92 -16.94 -13.78
C VAL A 431 -2.38 -16.98 -15.21
N LYS A 432 -2.06 -15.82 -15.78
CA LYS A 432 -1.49 -15.69 -17.13
C LYS A 432 -0.15 -16.41 -17.25
N TYR A 433 0.71 -16.35 -16.23
CA TYR A 433 2.02 -17.00 -16.20
C TYR A 433 1.96 -18.49 -16.56
N TYR A 434 0.96 -19.22 -16.06
CA TYR A 434 0.79 -20.66 -16.35
C TYR A 434 0.05 -20.95 -17.67
N GLY A 435 -0.40 -19.91 -18.39
CA GLY A 435 -0.98 -20.01 -19.72
C GLY A 435 -0.03 -19.63 -20.86
N LEU A 436 1.17 -19.13 -20.53
CA LEU A 436 2.26 -18.80 -21.47
C LEU A 436 3.09 -20.06 -21.77
#